data_AF-A0A7W1X3M7-F1
#
_entry.id   AF-A0A7W1X3M7-F1
#
_cell.length_a   1.000
_cell.length_b   1.000
_cell.length_c   1.000
_cell.angle_alpha   90.00
_cell.angle_beta   90.00
_cell.angle_gamma   90.00
#
_symmetry.space_group_name_H-M   'P 1'
#
loop_
_entity.id
_entity.type
_entity.pdbx_description
1 polymer ?
#
loop_
_entity_poly.entity_id
_entity_poly.type
_entity_poly.pdbx_seq_one_letter_code
_entity_poly.pdbx_strand_id
1 'polypeptide(L)'
;MRILHAWEIYTGIEVIQQTLKTTYEQVSEIERAVEGIIQLEDSLKGKGGEAIRAFFQNVHKPFLLFHQAFITDYDTILAEIKYLLQSFEPAEEGFIHESFLENDVANGLDRLERRVTSITSEINNA
;
A
#
# COMPACT_ATOMS: atom_id res chain seq x y z
N MET A 1 -23.56 9.26 8.30
CA MET A 1 -23.51 7.83 7.94
C MET A 1 -22.98 7.75 6.52
N ARG A 2 -21.78 7.22 6.33
CA ARG A 2 -21.16 7.08 5.02
C ARG A 2 -21.37 5.64 4.54
N ILE A 3 -21.68 5.51 3.25
CA ILE A 3 -21.74 4.24 2.55
C ILE A 3 -20.51 4.19 1.65
N LEU A 4 -19.79 3.08 1.70
CA LEU A 4 -18.65 2.81 0.82
C LEU A 4 -19.08 1.71 -0.13
N HIS A 5 -19.15 2.00 -1.43
CA HIS A 5 -19.44 0.98 -2.41
C HIS A 5 -18.17 0.20 -2.74
N ALA A 6 -18.25 -1.14 -2.75
CA ALA A 6 -17.08 -1.98 -3.01
C ALA A 6 -16.44 -1.67 -4.37
N TRP A 7 -17.26 -1.45 -5.40
CA TRP A 7 -16.81 -1.09 -6.75
C TRP A 7 -16.02 0.23 -6.82
N GLU A 8 -16.33 1.22 -5.97
CA GLU A 8 -15.61 2.50 -5.92
C GLU A 8 -14.18 2.28 -5.39
N ILE A 9 -14.03 1.40 -4.39
CA ILE A 9 -12.73 1.04 -3.83
C ILE A 9 -11.91 0.26 -4.86
N TYR A 10 -12.50 -0.74 -5.54
CA TYR A 10 -11.81 -1.48 -6.59
C TYR A 10 -11.31 -0.57 -7.71
N THR A 11 -12.18 0.32 -8.20
CA THR A 11 -11.84 1.29 -9.25
C THR A 11 -10.73 2.23 -8.80
N GLY A 12 -10.83 2.76 -7.57
CA GLY A 12 -9.81 3.62 -6.98
C GLY A 12 -8.46 2.92 -6.90
N ILE A 13 -8.44 1.67 -6.44
CA ILE A 13 -7.22 0.86 -6.40
C ILE A 13 -6.63 0.68 -7.81
N GLU A 14 -7.44 0.32 -8.81
CA GLU A 14 -6.94 0.14 -10.19
C GLU A 14 -6.28 1.39 -10.77
N VAL A 15 -6.90 2.55 -10.54
CA VAL A 15 -6.33 3.84 -10.94
C VAL A 15 -4.99 4.08 -10.25
N ILE A 16 -4.89 3.79 -8.95
CA ILE A 16 -3.65 3.95 -8.20
C ILE A 16 -2.58 2.97 -8.70
N GLN A 17 -2.90 1.69 -8.89
CA GLN A 17 -1.96 0.68 -9.39
C GLN A 17 -1.43 1.03 -10.79
N GLN A 18 -2.30 1.54 -11.67
CA GLN A 18 -1.87 2.00 -12.98
C GLN A 18 -0.94 3.23 -12.88
N THR A 19 -1.21 4.13 -11.94
CA THR A 19 -0.34 5.27 -11.65
C THR A 19 1.01 4.80 -11.13
N LEU A 20 1.03 3.88 -10.16
CA LEU A 20 2.25 3.29 -9.60
C LEU A 20 3.12 2.63 -10.66
N LYS A 21 2.51 1.86 -11.57
CA LYS A 21 3.23 1.26 -12.69
C LYS A 21 3.90 2.31 -13.57
N THR A 22 3.17 3.34 -13.99
CA THR A 22 3.73 4.41 -14.81
C THR A 22 4.83 5.18 -14.07
N THR A 23 4.66 5.45 -12.77
CA THR A 23 5.69 6.10 -11.95
C THR A 23 6.94 5.22 -11.84
N TYR A 24 6.79 3.91 -11.64
CA TYR A 24 7.92 2.99 -11.58
C TYR A 24 8.76 3.01 -12.86
N GLU A 25 8.10 2.99 -14.03
CA GLU A 25 8.75 3.09 -15.34
C GLU A 25 9.52 4.41 -15.46
N GLN A 26 8.91 5.54 -15.10
CA GLN A 26 9.57 6.85 -15.12
C GLN A 26 10.79 6.93 -14.19
N VAL A 27 10.68 6.38 -12.98
CA VAL A 27 11.78 6.36 -12.00
C VAL A 27 12.93 5.50 -12.51
N SER A 28 12.64 4.39 -13.18
CA SER A 28 13.64 3.52 -13.79
C SER A 28 14.41 4.21 -14.93
N GLU A 29 13.72 5.05 -15.72
CA GLU A 29 14.38 5.87 -16.75
C GLU A 29 15.31 6.93 -16.11
N ILE A 30 14.88 7.56 -15.00
CA ILE A 30 15.72 8.50 -14.25
C ILE A 30 16.93 7.77 -13.65
N GLU A 31 16.75 6.59 -13.07
CA GLU A 31 17.84 5.79 -12.53
C GLU A 31 18.90 5.49 -13.60
N ARG A 32 18.49 5.14 -14.82
CA ARG A 32 19.42 4.91 -15.93
C ARG A 32 20.19 6.18 -16.30
N ALA A 33 19.53 7.34 -16.30
CA ALA A 33 20.19 8.61 -16.55
C ALA A 33 21.20 8.96 -15.42
N VAL A 34 20.83 8.72 -14.17
CA VAL A 34 21.70 8.88 -13.01
C VAL A 34 22.93 7.98 -13.11
N GLU A 35 22.75 6.70 -13.46
CA GLU A 35 23.84 5.76 -13.68
C GLU A 35 24.77 6.23 -14.81
N GLY A 36 24.19 6.77 -15.90
CA GLY A 36 24.96 7.40 -16.98
C GLY A 36 25.88 8.52 -16.49
N ILE A 37 25.39 9.40 -15.59
CA ILE A 37 26.20 10.48 -15.01
C ILE A 37 27.32 9.93 -14.13
N ILE A 38 27.04 8.92 -13.31
CA ILE A 38 28.01 8.27 -12.43
C ILE A 38 29.13 7.62 -13.26
N GLN A 39 28.85 7.17 -14.48
CA GLN A 39 29.85 6.56 -15.36
C GLN A 39 30.68 7.56 -16.17
N LEU A 40 30.43 8.88 -16.06
CA LEU A 40 31.22 9.93 -16.72
C LEU A 40 32.57 10.20 -16.01
N GLU A 41 33.29 9.17 -15.60
CA GLU A 41 34.62 9.32 -14.98
C GLU A 41 35.61 10.00 -15.94
N ASP A 42 35.48 9.71 -17.23
CA ASP A 42 36.36 10.27 -18.24
C ASP A 42 36.11 11.73 -18.60
N SER A 43 34.87 12.19 -18.44
CA SER A 43 34.44 13.55 -18.79
C SER A 43 34.40 14.48 -17.58
N LEU A 44 33.95 13.98 -16.42
CA LEU A 44 33.80 14.75 -15.18
C LEU A 44 35.02 14.59 -14.27
N LYS A 45 36.21 14.97 -14.73
CA LYS A 45 37.46 14.72 -13.97
C LYS A 45 37.71 15.74 -12.86
N GLY A 46 38.63 15.37 -11.96
CA GLY A 46 39.09 16.20 -10.85
C GLY A 46 38.04 16.39 -9.75
N LYS A 47 38.41 17.13 -8.70
CA LYS A 47 37.60 17.24 -7.47
C LYS A 47 36.15 17.70 -7.68
N GLY A 48 35.92 18.61 -8.64
CA GLY A 48 34.58 19.10 -8.96
C GLY A 48 33.72 18.04 -9.64
N GLY A 49 34.26 17.36 -10.65
CA GLY A 49 33.54 16.31 -11.35
C GLY A 49 33.34 15.04 -10.52
N GLU A 50 34.33 14.69 -9.68
CA GLU A 50 34.19 13.66 -8.63
C GLU A 50 33.05 13.99 -7.66
N ALA A 51 32.94 15.24 -7.20
CA ALA A 51 31.86 15.66 -6.31
C ALA A 51 30.48 15.56 -6.98
N ILE A 52 30.36 15.91 -8.27
CA ILE A 52 29.11 15.75 -9.03
C ILE A 52 28.73 14.27 -9.11
N ARG A 53 29.65 13.39 -9.52
CA ARG A 53 29.37 11.94 -9.59
C ARG A 53 28.98 11.38 -8.23
N ALA A 54 29.71 11.73 -7.18
CA ALA A 54 29.44 11.28 -5.82
C ALA A 54 28.05 11.75 -5.34
N PHE A 55 27.59 12.93 -5.72
CA PHE A 55 26.25 13.41 -5.39
C PHE A 55 25.15 12.57 -6.03
N PHE A 56 25.31 12.19 -7.30
CA PHE A 56 24.36 11.30 -7.98
C PHE A 56 24.42 9.87 -7.41
N GLN A 57 25.62 9.38 -7.11
CA GLN A 57 25.83 8.03 -6.58
C GLN A 57 25.34 7.86 -5.14
N ASN A 58 25.61 8.82 -4.27
CA ASN A 58 25.39 8.66 -2.82
C ASN A 58 24.08 9.28 -2.34
N VAL A 59 23.43 10.14 -3.14
CA VAL A 59 22.17 10.79 -2.78
C VAL A 59 21.03 10.34 -3.69
N HIS A 60 21.19 10.51 -5.01
CA HIS A 60 20.09 10.28 -5.96
C HIS A 60 19.80 8.79 -6.13
N LYS A 61 20.83 7.98 -6.38
CA LYS A 61 20.65 6.54 -6.60
C LYS A 61 19.97 5.84 -5.41
N PRO A 62 20.38 6.06 -4.14
CA PRO A 62 19.68 5.46 -3.00
C PRO A 62 18.22 5.90 -2.88
N PHE A 63 17.91 7.17 -3.15
CA PHE A 63 16.53 7.66 -3.13
C PHE A 63 15.67 6.98 -4.20
N LEU A 64 16.19 6.83 -5.42
CA LEU A 64 15.46 6.19 -6.52
C LEU A 64 15.17 4.70 -6.22
N LEU A 65 16.17 3.98 -5.68
CA LEU A 65 15.99 2.59 -5.23
C LEU A 65 14.96 2.48 -4.10
N PHE A 66 15.02 3.37 -3.12
CA PHE A 66 14.00 3.43 -2.06
C PHE A 66 12.61 3.70 -2.63
N HIS A 67 12.49 4.62 -3.60
CA HIS A 67 11.20 4.96 -4.19
C HIS A 67 10.61 3.81 -5.01
N GLN A 68 11.43 3.08 -5.77
CA GLN A 68 11.02 1.85 -6.46
C GLN A 68 10.55 0.77 -5.49
N ALA A 69 11.27 0.55 -4.38
CA ALA A 69 10.85 -0.38 -3.33
C ALA A 69 9.51 0.05 -2.71
N PHE A 70 9.36 1.33 -2.37
CA PHE A 70 8.11 1.88 -1.86
C PHE A 70 6.93 1.66 -2.81
N ILE A 71 7.13 1.87 -4.11
CA ILE A 71 6.08 1.62 -5.12
C ILE A 71 5.66 0.15 -5.12
N THR A 72 6.63 -0.76 -5.05
CA THR A 72 6.38 -2.22 -5.06
C THR A 72 5.64 -2.67 -3.80
N ASP A 73 6.05 -2.17 -2.63
CA ASP A 73 5.40 -2.47 -1.35
C ASP A 73 3.96 -1.92 -1.34
N TYR A 74 3.77 -0.70 -1.85
CA TYR A 74 2.45 -0.09 -1.87
C TYR A 74 1.49 -0.79 -2.83
N ASP A 75 1.96 -1.22 -4.01
CA ASP A 75 1.15 -2.04 -4.93
C ASP A 75 0.74 -3.38 -4.30
N THR A 76 1.63 -3.99 -3.52
CA THR A 76 1.34 -5.23 -2.77
C THR A 76 0.25 -5.02 -1.73
N ILE A 77 0.33 -3.92 -0.96
CA ILE A 77 -0.71 -3.55 0.03
C ILE A 77 -2.06 -3.32 -0.67
N LEU A 78 -2.08 -2.65 -1.82
CA LEU A 78 -3.30 -2.42 -2.59
C LEU A 78 -3.92 -3.73 -3.08
N ALA A 79 -3.10 -4.68 -3.53
CA ALA A 79 -3.55 -6.02 -3.92
C ALA A 79 -4.14 -6.79 -2.72
N GLU A 80 -3.53 -6.69 -1.55
CA GLU A 80 -4.04 -7.27 -0.31
C GLU A 80 -5.40 -6.65 0.09
N ILE A 81 -5.53 -5.32 0.00
CA ILE A 81 -6.80 -4.64 0.26
C ILE A 81 -7.89 -5.14 -0.69
N LYS A 82 -7.61 -5.29 -2.00
CA LYS A 82 -8.58 -5.87 -2.96
C LYS A 82 -9.01 -7.27 -2.54
N TYR A 83 -8.06 -8.12 -2.15
CA TYR A 83 -8.34 -9.49 -1.72
C TYR A 83 -9.20 -9.52 -0.44
N LEU A 84 -8.84 -8.73 0.57
CA LEU A 84 -9.58 -8.65 1.83
C LEU A 84 -10.99 -8.09 1.62
N LEU A 85 -11.13 -7.06 0.78
CA LEU A 85 -12.44 -6.51 0.42
C LEU A 85 -13.31 -7.56 -0.26
N GLN A 86 -12.76 -8.33 -1.21
CA GLN A 86 -13.49 -9.40 -1.89
C GLN A 86 -13.93 -10.51 -0.94
N SER A 87 -13.08 -10.84 0.03
CA SER A 87 -13.42 -11.83 1.06
C SER A 87 -14.48 -11.32 2.04
N PHE A 88 -14.50 -10.01 2.32
CA PHE A 88 -15.42 -9.39 3.28
C PHE A 88 -16.78 -9.09 2.65
N GLU A 89 -16.79 -8.50 1.46
CA GLU A 89 -17.97 -8.14 0.69
C GLU A 89 -17.81 -8.65 -0.76
N PRO A 90 -18.26 -9.89 -1.03
CA PRO A 90 -18.10 -10.52 -2.34
C PRO A 90 -19.14 -10.03 -3.37
N ALA A 91 -20.20 -9.35 -2.94
CA ALA A 91 -21.21 -8.86 -3.86
C ALA A 91 -20.67 -7.67 -4.66
N GLU A 92 -20.85 -7.72 -5.98
CA GLU A 92 -20.36 -6.68 -6.90
C GLU A 92 -21.01 -5.31 -6.63
N GLU A 93 -22.30 -5.30 -6.28
CA GLU A 93 -23.04 -4.11 -5.84
C GLU A 93 -23.07 -3.98 -4.30
N GLY A 94 -22.23 -4.76 -3.60
CA GLY A 94 -22.08 -4.72 -2.17
C GLY A 94 -21.60 -3.37 -1.66
N PHE A 95 -22.04 -3.02 -0.45
CA PHE A 95 -21.66 -1.77 0.17
C PHE A 95 -21.44 -1.95 1.66
N ILE A 96 -20.52 -1.15 2.18
CA ILE A 96 -20.12 -1.19 3.58
C ILE A 96 -20.63 0.09 4.23
N HIS A 97 -21.39 -0.07 5.31
CA HIS A 97 -21.64 1.04 6.22
C HIS A 97 -20.36 1.31 7.01
N GLU A 98 -19.77 2.49 6.87
CA GLU A 98 -18.52 2.82 7.58
C GLU A 98 -18.67 2.66 9.11
N SER A 99 -19.83 3.05 9.65
CA SER A 99 -20.16 2.85 11.06
C SER A 99 -20.18 1.39 11.50
N PHE A 100 -20.44 0.46 10.58
CA PHE A 100 -20.38 -0.97 10.86
C PHE A 100 -18.95 -1.40 11.18
N LEU A 101 -17.97 -0.91 10.41
CA LEU A 101 -16.55 -1.16 10.65
C LEU A 101 -16.08 -0.52 11.97
N GLU A 102 -16.54 0.69 12.25
CA GLU A 102 -16.08 1.45 13.42
C GLU A 102 -16.68 0.98 14.75
N ASN A 103 -17.96 0.57 14.74
CA ASN A 103 -18.71 0.35 15.99
C ASN A 103 -19.35 -1.04 16.04
N ASP A 104 -19.99 -1.49 14.96
CA ASP A 104 -20.90 -2.63 15.05
C ASP A 104 -20.17 -3.98 15.11
N VAL A 105 -18.99 -4.10 14.51
CA VAL A 105 -18.15 -5.31 14.60
C VAL A 105 -17.71 -5.54 16.05
N ALA A 106 -17.09 -4.54 16.69
CA ALA A 106 -16.64 -4.63 18.08
C ALA A 106 -17.81 -4.90 19.02
N ASN A 107 -18.89 -4.14 18.89
CA ASN A 107 -20.10 -4.32 19.71
C ASN A 107 -20.76 -5.69 19.48
N GLY A 108 -20.68 -6.23 18.26
CA GLY A 108 -21.19 -7.55 17.91
C GLY A 108 -20.40 -8.67 18.58
N LEU A 109 -19.07 -8.59 18.56
CA LEU A 109 -18.18 -9.53 19.23
C LEU A 109 -18.39 -9.53 20.74
N ASP A 110 -18.47 -8.35 21.37
CA ASP A 110 -18.76 -8.21 22.80
C ASP A 110 -20.09 -8.86 23.20
N ARG A 111 -21.13 -8.69 22.37
CA ARG A 111 -22.44 -9.33 22.61
C ARG A 111 -22.36 -10.85 22.48
N LEU A 112 -21.61 -11.35 21.49
CA LEU A 112 -21.40 -12.77 21.29
C LEU A 112 -20.67 -13.38 22.50
N GLU A 113 -19.58 -12.75 22.94
CA GLU A 113 -18.79 -13.19 24.10
C GLU A 113 -19.65 -13.26 25.37
N ARG A 114 -20.43 -12.20 25.67
CA ARG A 114 -21.34 -12.19 26.81
C ARG A 114 -22.35 -13.32 26.74
N ARG A 115 -22.87 -13.62 25.55
CA ARG A 115 -23.87 -14.68 25.35
C ARG A 115 -23.27 -16.07 25.51
N VAL A 116 -22.08 -16.32 24.96
CA VAL A 116 -21.35 -17.58 25.17
C VAL A 116 -21.01 -17.77 26.64
N THR A 117 -20.58 -16.72 27.32
CA THR A 117 -20.27 -16.74 28.76
C THR A 117 -21.51 -17.05 29.59
N SER A 118 -22.66 -16.42 29.29
CA SER A 118 -23.95 -16.71 29.95
C SER A 118 -24.38 -18.16 29.75
N ILE A 119 -24.31 -18.67 28.52
CA ILE A 119 -24.68 -20.06 28.23
C ILE A 119 -23.76 -21.03 28.99
N THR A 120 -22.46 -20.75 29.04
CA THR A 120 -21.49 -21.58 29.74
C THR A 120 -21.72 -21.55 31.25
N SER A 121 -22.05 -20.38 31.82
CA SER A 121 -22.38 -20.27 33.25
C SER A 121 -23.72 -20.94 33.58
N GLU A 122 -24.71 -20.86 32.71
CA GLU A 122 -25.99 -21.57 32.85
C GLU A 122 -25.79 -23.10 32.86
N ILE A 123 -24.95 -23.63 31.95
CA ILE A 123 -24.61 -25.06 31.90
C ILE A 123 -23.86 -25.51 33.17
N ASN A 124 -22.93 -24.70 33.68
CA ASN A 124 -22.15 -25.05 34.87
C ASN A 124 -22.92 -24.92 36.19
N ASN A 125 -24.06 -24.22 36.18
CA ASN A 125 -24.92 -24.04 37.36
C ASN A 125 -26.22 -24.89 37.28
N ALA A 126 -26.33 -25.78 36.30
CA ALA A 126 -27.42 -26.75 36.11
C ALA A 126 -27.03 -28.14 36.64
#